data_AF-A0A9D1NSF2-F1
#
_entry.id   AF-A0A9D1NSF2-F1
#
_cell.length_a   1.000
_cell.length_b   1.000
_cell.length_c   1.000
_cell.angle_alpha   90.00
_cell.angle_beta   90.00
_cell.angle_gamma   90.00
#
_symmetry.space_group_name_H-M   'P 1'
#
loop_
_entity.id
_entity.type
_entity.pdbx_description
1 polymer ?
#
loop_
_entity_poly.entity_id
_entity_poly.type
_entity_poly.pdbx_seq_one_letter_code
_entity_poly.pdbx_strand_id
1 'polypeptide(L)' 'MLYTVVSEYDVFLSEAKPSLYESVAGGRVEYSIINSQRVVKSLFSTDPRMYLDKRYLPGARLSVKDRSGFTTRGAKYGGK' A
#
# COMPACT_ATOMS: atom_id res chain seq x y z
N MET A 1 3.89 32.20 -33.95
CA MET A 1 3.24 31.08 -33.23
C MET A 1 4.26 29.95 -33.18
N LEU A 2 4.82 29.66 -32.00
CA LEU A 2 5.87 28.65 -31.83
C LEU A 2 5.18 27.33 -31.45
N TYR A 3 5.22 26.34 -32.34
CA TYR A 3 4.73 25.00 -32.04
C TYR A 3 5.88 24.21 -31.42
N THR A 4 5.80 23.90 -30.12
CA THR A 4 6.73 22.95 -29.49
C THR A 4 6.20 21.55 -29.76
N VAL A 5 6.99 20.75 -30.47
CA VAL A 5 6.75 19.31 -30.61
C VAL A 5 7.07 18.69 -29.25
N VAL A 6 6.03 18.44 -28.45
CA VAL A 6 6.16 17.66 -27.21
C VAL A 6 6.41 16.22 -27.64
N SER A 7 7.58 15.69 -27.28
CA SER A 7 7.92 14.31 -27.57
C SER A 7 7.22 13.38 -26.59
N GLU A 8 6.93 12.13 -26.97
CA GLU A 8 6.42 11.11 -26.04
C GLU A 8 7.37 10.93 -24.83
N TYR A 9 8.66 11.17 -25.03
CA TYR A 9 9.68 11.16 -23.97
C TYR A 9 9.62 12.35 -23.01
N ASP A 10 8.95 13.46 -23.39
CA ASP A 10 8.67 14.58 -22.47
C ASP A 10 7.48 14.28 -21.54
N VAL A 11 6.59 13.39 -21.97
CA VAL A 11 5.38 13.02 -21.22
C VAL A 11 5.70 11.91 -20.20
N PHE A 12 6.54 10.96 -20.60
CA PHE A 12 6.95 9.86 -19.73
C PHE A 12 8.30 10.20 -19.10
N LEU A 13 8.26 10.78 -17.90
CA LEU A 13 9.42 10.82 -17.00
C LEU A 13 9.99 9.40 -16.90
N SER A 14 11.19 9.20 -17.45
CA SER A 14 11.93 7.94 -17.66
C SER A 14 12.11 7.06 -16.41
N GLU A 15 11.59 7.44 -15.25
CA GLU A 15 11.88 6.80 -13.96
C GLU A 15 10.68 6.69 -13.02
N ALA A 16 9.44 6.68 -13.53
CA ALA A 16 8.28 6.37 -12.70
C ALA A 16 8.41 4.92 -12.17
N LYS A 17 8.99 4.77 -10.97
CA LYS A 17 9.11 3.47 -10.30
C LYS A 17 7.72 2.89 -10.11
N PRO A 18 7.52 1.58 -10.40
CA PRO A 18 6.23 0.96 -10.21
C PRO A 18 5.79 1.08 -8.75
N SER A 19 4.53 1.47 -8.53
CA SER A 19 3.94 1.55 -7.20
C SER A 19 3.98 0.19 -6.52
N LEU A 20 4.46 0.15 -5.27
CA LEU A 20 4.49 -1.06 -4.46
C LEU A 20 3.24 -1.09 -3.58
N TYR A 21 2.67 -2.27 -3.41
CA TYR A 21 1.44 -2.46 -2.63
C TYR A 21 1.58 -3.58 -1.60
N GLU A 22 0.94 -3.39 -0.45
CA GLU A 22 0.85 -4.38 0.62
C GLU A 22 -0.60 -4.56 1.05
N SER A 23 -1.07 -5.81 1.11
CA SER A 23 -2.41 -6.13 1.60
C SER A 23 -2.44 -6.05 3.12
N VAL A 24 -3.46 -5.38 3.66
CA VAL A 24 -3.69 -5.23 5.10
C VAL A 24 -5.12 -5.66 5.43
N ALA A 25 -5.40 -5.93 6.70
CA ALA A 25 -6.76 -6.24 7.12
C ALA A 25 -7.69 -5.05 6.79
N GLY A 26 -8.60 -5.24 5.84
CA GLY A 26 -9.57 -4.22 5.41
C GLY A 26 -9.14 -3.37 4.21
N GLY A 27 -7.97 -3.60 3.60
CA GLY A 27 -7.57 -2.81 2.43
C GLY A 27 -6.21 -3.14 1.83
N ARG A 28 -5.68 -2.18 1.07
CA ARG A 28 -4.37 -2.24 0.44
C ARG A 28 -3.66 -0.91 0.62
N VAL A 29 -2.39 -0.96 0.99
CA VAL A 29 -1.55 0.22 1.20
C VAL A 29 -0.56 0.30 0.06
N GLU A 30 -0.53 1.44 -0.62
CA GLU A 30 0.56 1.81 -1.51
C GLU A 30 1.72 2.36 -0.68
N TYR A 31 2.93 1.89 -0.94
CA TYR A 31 4.13 2.33 -0.23
C TYR A 31 5.31 2.55 -1.18
N SER A 32 6.29 3.30 -0.70
CA SER A 32 7.60 3.46 -1.33
C SER A 32 8.70 3.00 -0.38
N ILE A 33 9.86 2.63 -0.93
CA ILE A 33 11.03 2.28 -0.12
C ILE A 33 11.95 3.51 -0.10
N ILE A 34 12.09 4.12 1.08
CA ILE A 34 12.95 5.28 1.32
C ILE A 34 13.92 4.90 2.44
N ASN A 35 15.24 4.97 2.19
CA ASN A 35 16.27 4.60 3.17
C ASN A 35 16.05 3.21 3.79
N SER A 36 15.72 2.21 2.94
CA SER A 36 15.41 0.83 3.35
C SER A 36 14.17 0.68 4.25
N GLN A 37 13.33 1.72 4.36
CA GLN A 37 12.08 1.70 5.11
C GLN A 37 10.88 1.81 4.17
N ARG A 38 9.83 1.03 4.46
CA ARG A 38 8.56 1.14 3.76
C ARG A 38 7.78 2.33 4.31
N VAL A 39 7.50 3.30 3.46
CA VAL A 39 6.78 4.53 3.79
C VAL A 39 5.45 4.54 3.07
N VAL A 40 4.37 4.76 3.80
CA VAL A 40 3.01 4.82 3.25
C VAL A 40 2.88 6.00 2.30
N LYS A 41 2.33 5.75 1.12
CA LYS A 41 1.93 6.77 0.15
C LYS A 41 0.42 6.98 0.18
N SER A 42 -0.34 5.89 0.07
CA SER A 42 -1.80 5.94 -0.03
C SER A 42 -2.45 4.71 0.61
N LEU A 43 -3.63 4.86 1.20
CA LEU A 43 -4.47 3.75 1.68
C LEU A 43 -5.71 3.60 0.79
N PHE A 44 -5.98 2.37 0.35
CA PHE A 44 -7.18 1.98 -0.37
C PHE A 44 -7.96 0.97 0.48
N SER A 45 -9.03 1.43 1.13
CA SER A 45 -9.86 0.61 2.00
C SER A 45 -11.34 0.94 1.80
N THR A 46 -12.20 -0.05 2.00
CA THR A 46 -13.66 0.17 2.11
C THR A 46 -14.10 0.49 3.54
N ASP A 47 -13.21 0.35 4.53
CA ASP A 47 -13.47 0.70 5.92
C ASP A 47 -13.01 2.15 6.23
N PRO A 48 -13.94 3.09 6.46
CA PRO A 48 -13.59 4.48 6.75
C PRO A 48 -12.74 4.65 8.02
N ARG A 49 -12.82 3.71 8.98
CA ARG A 49 -12.02 3.78 10.21
C ARG A 49 -10.53 3.66 9.95
N MET A 50 -10.13 2.95 8.90
CA MET A 50 -8.72 2.77 8.55
C MET A 50 -8.07 4.08 8.12
N TYR A 51 -8.82 4.99 7.51
CA TYR A 51 -8.33 6.33 7.14
C TYR A 51 -8.05 7.23 8.34
N LEU A 52 -8.57 6.88 9.51
CA LEU A 52 -8.30 7.56 10.78
C LEU A 52 -7.13 6.92 11.55
N ASP A 53 -6.67 5.74 11.13
CA ASP A 53 -5.57 5.03 11.77
C ASP A 53 -4.24 5.66 11.37
N LYS A 54 -3.49 6.13 12.38
CA LYS A 54 -2.18 6.78 12.21
C LYS A 54 -1.15 5.91 11.49
N ARG A 55 -1.32 4.58 11.51
CA ARG A 55 -0.42 3.63 10.84
C ARG A 55 -0.49 3.70 9.31
N TYR A 56 -1.62 4.15 8.76
CA TYR A 56 -1.86 4.22 7.32
C TYR A 56 -1.89 5.66 6.78
N LEU A 57 -1.50 6.63 7.60
CA LEU A 57 -1.34 8.00 7.15
C LEU A 57 -0.16 8.11 6.16
N PRO A 58 -0.26 8.97 5.13
CA PRO A 58 0.88 9.25 4.25
C PRO A 58 2.12 9.67 5.04
N GLY A 59 3.27 9.09 4.71
CA GLY A 59 4.54 9.30 5.41
C GLY A 59 4.76 8.40 6.63
N ALA A 60 3.76 7.64 7.08
CA ALA A 60 3.92 6.67 8.15
C ALA A 60 4.86 5.52 7.72
N ARG A 61 5.57 4.96 8.70
CA ARG A 61 6.43 3.79 8.47
C ARG A 61 5.62 2.52 8.64
N LEU A 62 5.59 1.67 7.60
CA LEU A 62 5.01 0.33 7.71
C LEU A 62 5.98 -0.56 8.48
N SER A 63 5.63 -0.89 9.72
CA SER A 63 6.38 -1.86 10.53
C SER A 63 6.04 -3.26 10.06
N VAL A 64 7.05 -4.06 9.71
CA VAL A 64 6.93 -5.44 9.17
C VAL A 64 6.37 -6.45 10.20
N LYS A 65 5.88 -6.00 11.37
CA LYS A 65 5.58 -6.85 12.52
C LYS A 65 4.13 -7.36 12.67
N ASP A 66 3.19 -7.01 11.80
CA ASP A 66 1.82 -7.53 11.91
C ASP A 66 1.57 -8.70 10.94
N ARG A 67 2.27 -9.82 11.17
CA ARG A 67 1.98 -11.12 10.53
C ARG A 67 1.18 -12.09 11.42
N SER A 68 0.65 -11.66 12.55
CA SER A 68 -0.04 -12.56 13.48
C SER A 68 -1.41 -12.04 13.89
N GLY A 69 -2.43 -12.45 13.14
CA GLY A 69 -3.83 -12.26 13.51
C GLY A 69 -4.81 -13.28 12.93
N PHE A 70 -4.36 -14.23 12.09
CA PHE A 70 -5.22 -15.31 11.62
C PHE A 70 -5.02 -16.55 12.49
N THR A 71 -5.57 -16.54 13.70
CA THR A 71 -5.82 -17.79 14.42
C THR A 71 -6.97 -18.49 13.73
N THR A 72 -6.67 -19.51 12.93
CA THR A 72 -7.64 -20.54 12.56
C THR A 72 -8.16 -21.17 13.85
N ARG A 73 -9.34 -20.76 14.32
CA ARG A 73 -10.09 -21.56 15.28
C ARG A 73 -10.38 -22.89 14.58
N GLY A 74 -9.69 -23.94 15.04
CA GLY A 74 -9.77 -25.27 14.46
C GLY A 74 -11.21 -25.72 14.28
N ALA A 75 -11.55 -26.14 13.06
CA ALA A 75 -12.73 -26.90 12.78
C ALA A 75 -12.65 -28.21 13.58
N LYS A 76 -13.36 -28.29 14.71
CA LYS A 76 -13.63 -29.57 15.37
C LYS A 76 -14.70 -30.27 14.56
N TYR A 77 -14.29 -31.25 13.76
CA TYR A 77 -15.18 -32.30 13.26
C TYR A 77 -15.74 -33.04 14.49
N GLY A 78 -16.99 -32.77 14.82
CA GLY A 78 -17.76 -33.53 15.81
C GLY A 78 -18.40 -34.72 15.11
N GLY A 79 -17.74 -35.88 15.17
CA GLY A 79 -18.39 -37.16 14.93
C GLY A 79 -19.08 -37.64 16.19
N LYS A 80 -20.36 -38.00 16.08
CA LYS A 80 -21.00 -39.12 16.76
C LYS A 80 -22.14 -39.62 15.89
#